data_AF-A0A654FDC3-F1
#
_entry.id   AF-A0A654FDC3-F1
#
_cell.length_a   1.000
_cell.length_b   1.000
_cell.length_c   1.000
_cell.angle_alpha   90.00
_cell.angle_beta   90.00
_cell.angle_gamma   90.00
#
_symmetry.space_group_name_H-M   'P 1'
#
loop_
_entity.id
_entity.type
_entity.pdbx_description
1 polymer ?
#
loop_
_entity_poly.entity_id
_entity_poly.type
_entity_poly.pdbx_seq_one_letter_code
_entity_poly.pdbx_strand_id
1 'polypeptide(L)'
;MKGQVIEPKNIEEVRDLLVHQPVGAKLHVFSPLGNGPSGEPASYVGLRDGIIVKVEKIQRKTIGTVKIWYKKKFVFLKVAMARRFARFSQPQDIGPGTQPDFGPSLLLVDFCVPRLSME
;
A
#
# COMPACT_ATOMS: atom_id res chain seq x y z
N MET A 1 -23.03 -18.42 8.99
CA MET A 1 -21.91 -18.15 8.07
C MET A 1 -20.59 -18.23 8.82
N LYS A 2 -19.82 -19.32 8.67
CA LYS A 2 -18.40 -19.31 9.07
C LYS A 2 -17.60 -18.76 7.88
N GLY A 3 -17.39 -17.45 7.85
CA GLY A 3 -16.59 -16.82 6.80
C GLY A 3 -15.13 -17.22 6.96
N GLN A 4 -14.55 -17.88 5.95
CA GLN A 4 -13.09 -18.01 5.87
C GLN A 4 -12.53 -16.69 5.37
N VAL A 5 -11.40 -16.24 5.92
CA VAL A 5 -10.66 -15.09 5.40
C VAL A 5 -9.44 -15.63 4.65
N ILE A 6 -9.25 -15.16 3.43
CA ILE A 6 -8.02 -15.38 2.66
C ILE A 6 -7.10 -14.20 2.95
N GLU A 7 -5.83 -14.48 3.25
CA GLU A 7 -4.79 -13.49 3.50
C GLU A 7 -3.73 -13.56 2.40
N PRO A 8 -3.87 -12.77 1.31
CA PRO A 8 -2.91 -12.76 0.21
C PRO A 8 -1.52 -12.34 0.69
N LYS A 9 -0.50 -13.08 0.26
CA LYS A 9 0.89 -12.81 0.67
C LYS A 9 1.60 -11.83 -0.24
N ASN A 10 1.12 -11.67 -1.47
CA ASN A 10 1.77 -10.85 -2.49
C ASN A 10 0.77 -10.21 -3.44
N ILE A 11 1.29 -9.29 -4.26
CA ILE A 11 0.52 -8.49 -5.21
C ILE A 11 -0.16 -9.34 -6.29
N GLU A 12 0.45 -10.44 -6.70
CA GLU A 12 -0.12 -11.29 -7.75
C GLU A 12 -1.34 -12.05 -7.22
N GLU A 13 -1.29 -12.58 -6.00
CA GLU A 13 -2.47 -13.16 -5.33
C GLU A 13 -3.59 -12.13 -5.13
N VAL A 14 -3.23 -10.87 -4.80
CA VAL A 14 -4.20 -9.77 -4.71
C VAL A 14 -4.86 -9.52 -6.06
N ARG A 15 -4.11 -9.54 -7.16
CA ARG A 15 -4.66 -9.36 -8.51
C ARG A 15 -5.63 -10.46 -8.89
N ASP A 16 -5.28 -11.72 -8.61
CA ASP A 16 -6.13 -12.87 -8.92
C ASP A 16 -7.47 -12.77 -8.17
N LEU A 17 -7.44 -12.33 -6.90
CA LEU A 17 -8.66 -12.15 -6.11
C LEU A 17 -9.50 -10.93 -6.51
N LEU A 18 -8.86 -9.86 -6.99
CA LEU A 18 -9.54 -8.65 -7.46
C LEU A 18 -10.45 -8.88 -8.67
N VAL A 19 -10.24 -9.96 -9.43
CA VAL A 19 -11.14 -10.37 -10.51
C VAL A 19 -12.53 -10.74 -9.96
N HIS A 20 -12.57 -11.25 -8.73
CA HIS A 20 -13.80 -11.75 -8.11
C HIS A 20 -14.41 -10.75 -7.12
N GLN A 21 -13.57 -10.05 -6.34
CA GLN A 21 -14.05 -9.12 -5.31
C GLN A 21 -12.99 -8.11 -4.86
N PRO A 22 -13.39 -6.97 -4.28
CA PRO A 22 -12.46 -6.03 -3.67
C PRO A 22 -11.64 -6.66 -2.54
N VAL A 23 -10.40 -6.21 -2.38
CA VAL A 23 -9.46 -6.74 -1.39
C VAL A 23 -9.21 -5.70 -0.30
N GLY A 24 -9.38 -6.06 0.95
CA GLY A 24 -8.99 -5.22 2.09
C GLY A 24 -7.48 -5.15 2.20
N ALA A 25 -6.96 -4.00 2.62
CA ALA A 25 -5.53 -3.78 2.87
C ALA A 25 -5.32 -2.66 3.88
N LYS A 26 -4.13 -2.58 4.47
CA LYS A 26 -3.66 -1.41 5.20
C LYS A 26 -2.71 -0.59 4.33
N LEU A 27 -2.95 0.71 4.26
CA LEU A 27 -2.15 1.68 3.53
C LEU A 27 -1.26 2.44 4.51
N HIS A 28 0.05 2.43 4.29
CA HIS A 28 0.98 3.35 4.95
C HIS A 28 0.70 4.78 4.47
N VAL A 29 0.45 5.68 5.41
CA VAL A 29 0.16 7.08 5.12
C VAL A 29 1.30 7.97 5.57
N PHE A 30 1.65 8.92 4.71
CA PHE A 30 2.64 9.95 4.97
C PHE A 30 1.98 11.34 4.81
N SER A 31 2.44 12.31 5.60
CA SER A 31 1.99 13.71 5.54
C SER A 31 3.11 14.62 5.05
N PRO A 32 2.86 15.53 4.09
CA PRO A 32 1.56 15.82 3.48
C PRO A 32 1.04 14.71 2.54
N LEU A 33 -0.28 14.47 2.61
CA LEU A 33 -1.02 13.52 1.76
C LEU A 33 -1.13 14.08 0.33
N GLY A 34 -0.12 13.85 -0.49
CA GLY A 34 -0.14 14.34 -1.86
C GLY A 34 1.17 14.19 -2.63
N ASN A 35 2.30 14.06 -1.94
CA ASN A 35 3.59 13.84 -2.56
C ASN A 35 4.52 13.09 -1.61
N GLY A 36 4.92 11.90 -2.03
CA GLY A 36 6.18 11.31 -1.58
C GLY A 36 6.66 10.38 -2.69
N PRO A 37 7.96 10.29 -3.04
CA PRO A 37 9.02 11.28 -2.87
C PRO A 37 9.10 12.16 -4.13
N SER A 38 8.71 13.44 -4.02
CA SER A 38 9.21 14.50 -4.91
C SER A 38 10.53 15.07 -4.39
N GLY A 39 11.18 14.40 -3.43
CA GLY A 39 12.29 14.94 -2.64
C GLY A 39 11.85 15.77 -1.44
N GLU A 40 10.57 16.09 -1.31
CA GLU A 40 10.05 16.83 -0.15
C GLU A 40 9.94 15.95 1.11
N PRO A 41 10.27 16.47 2.30
CA PRO A 41 10.13 15.74 3.55
C PRO A 41 8.69 15.30 3.78
N ALA A 42 8.49 14.01 4.00
CA ALA A 42 7.19 13.46 4.38
C ALA A 42 7.34 12.67 5.68
N SER A 43 6.43 12.90 6.62
CA SER A 43 6.43 12.20 7.91
C SER A 43 5.44 11.05 7.87
N TYR A 44 5.85 9.88 8.34
CA TYR A 44 4.95 8.75 8.51
C TYR A 44 3.90 9.06 9.58
N VAL A 45 2.62 8.89 9.24
CA VAL A 45 1.50 9.20 10.16
C VAL A 45 0.69 7.96 10.57
N GLY A 46 1.07 6.78 10.10
CA GLY A 46 0.44 5.51 10.50
C GLY A 46 -0.18 4.72 9.36
N LEU A 47 -0.90 3.66 9.74
CA LEU A 47 -1.66 2.79 8.84
C LEU A 47 -3.11 3.26 8.75
N ARG A 48 -3.72 3.13 7.57
CA ARG A 48 -5.15 3.29 7.38
C ARG A 48 -5.73 2.10 6.65
N ASP A 49 -6.92 1.68 7.06
CA ASP A 49 -7.65 0.66 6.34
C ASP A 49 -8.13 1.21 4.98
N GLY A 50 -7.95 0.39 3.96
CA GLY A 50 -8.30 0.70 2.59
C GLY A 50 -8.84 -0.53 1.88
N ILE A 51 -9.60 -0.28 0.82
CA ILE A 51 -10.13 -1.33 -0.05
C ILE A 51 -9.48 -1.13 -1.41
N ILE A 52 -8.70 -2.10 -1.84
CA ILE A 52 -8.17 -2.16 -3.20
C ILE A 52 -9.33 -2.53 -4.12
N VAL A 53 -9.61 -1.65 -5.08
CA VAL A 53 -10.71 -1.83 -6.04
C VAL A 53 -10.22 -2.13 -7.45
N LYS A 54 -8.96 -1.80 -7.75
CA LYS A 54 -8.34 -2.04 -9.05
C LYS A 54 -6.84 -2.09 -8.91
N VAL A 55 -6.19 -2.97 -9.67
CA VAL A 55 -4.74 -2.94 -9.88
C VAL A 55 -4.47 -2.86 -11.38
N GLU A 56 -3.61 -1.92 -11.77
CA GLU A 56 -3.22 -1.70 -13.16
C GLU A 56 -1.70 -1.61 -13.29
N LYS A 57 -1.15 -1.95 -14.46
CA LYS A 57 0.28 -1.84 -14.76
C LYS A 57 0.47 -0.67 -15.72
N ILE A 58 1.11 0.41 -15.27
CA ILE A 58 1.38 1.62 -16.05
C ILE A 58 2.89 1.81 -16.12
N GLN A 59 3.46 1.89 -17.34
CA GLN A 59 4.90 2.11 -17.54
C GLN A 59 5.78 1.17 -16.68
N ARG A 60 5.46 -0.13 -16.67
CA ARG A 60 6.10 -1.19 -15.84
C ARG A 60 5.90 -1.08 -14.32
N LYS A 61 5.21 -0.05 -13.82
CA LYS A 61 4.86 0.11 -12.41
C LYS A 61 3.48 -0.47 -12.12
N THR A 62 3.35 -1.22 -11.04
CA THR A 62 2.06 -1.70 -10.55
C THR A 62 1.41 -0.61 -9.69
N ILE A 63 0.26 -0.10 -10.13
CA ILE A 63 -0.53 0.94 -9.46
C ILE A 63 -1.83 0.32 -8.96
N GLY A 64 -2.10 0.48 -7.67
CA GLY A 64 -3.36 0.11 -7.03
C GLY A 64 -4.24 1.34 -6.88
N THR A 65 -5.54 1.21 -7.17
CA THR A 65 -6.56 2.18 -6.77
C THR A 65 -7.19 1.71 -5.47
N VAL A 66 -7.07 2.54 -4.43
CA VAL A 66 -7.48 2.22 -3.05
C VAL A 66 -8.55 3.21 -2.63
N LYS A 67 -9.69 2.67 -2.19
CA LYS A 67 -10.76 3.44 -1.56
C LYS A 67 -10.47 3.51 -0.06
N ILE A 68 -10.38 4.71 0.49
CA ILE A 68 -10.18 4.93 1.93
C ILE A 68 -11.29 5.83 2.50
N TRP A 69 -11.54 5.72 3.80
CA TRP A 69 -12.36 6.67 4.54
C TRP A 69 -11.50 7.80 5.11
N TYR A 70 -11.72 9.03 4.63
CA TYR A 70 -10.95 10.19 5.02
C TYR A 70 -11.83 11.43 5.17
N LYS A 71 -11.68 12.16 6.28
CA LYS A 71 -12.47 13.37 6.60
C LYS A 71 -13.98 13.19 6.34
N LYS A 72 -14.54 12.10 6.87
CA LYS A 72 -15.98 11.74 6.76
C LYS A 72 -16.50 11.50 5.34
N LYS A 73 -15.61 11.20 4.37
CA LYS A 73 -16.00 10.80 3.01
C LYS A 73 -15.10 9.70 2.48
N PHE A 74 -15.59 8.97 1.48
CA PHE A 74 -14.74 8.06 0.72
C PHE A 74 -13.93 8.84 -0.31
N VAL A 75 -12.64 8.52 -0.40
CA VAL A 75 -11.75 9.02 -1.44
C VAL A 75 -11.01 7.86 -2.09
N PHE A 76 -10.71 8.01 -3.38
CA PHE A 76 -9.92 7.03 -4.13
C PHE A 76 -8.51 7.59 -4.32
N LEU A 77 -7.52 6.77 -3.99
CA LEU A 77 -6.10 7.11 -4.13
C LEU A 77 -5.45 6.12 -5.09
N LYS A 78 -4.62 6.62 -6.00
CA LYS A 78 -3.73 5.79 -6.81
C LYS A 78 -2.39 5.69 -6.10
N VAL A 79 -1.98 4.48 -5.77
CA VAL A 79 -0.73 4.21 -5.05
C VAL A 79 0.13 3.23 -5.82
N ALA A 80 1.43 3.48 -5.88
CA ALA A 80 2.37 2.49 -6.40
C ALA A 80 2.45 1.34 -5.39
N MET A 81 2.08 0.12 -5.81
CA MET A 81 2.04 -1.02 -4.89
C MET A 81 3.44 -1.59 -4.63
N ALA A 82 4.36 -1.41 -5.57
CA ALA A 82 5.78 -1.68 -5.37
C ALA A 82 6.57 -0.37 -5.46
N ARG A 83 7.21 0.02 -4.36
CA ARG A 83 8.20 1.10 -4.37
C ARG A 83 9.42 0.69 -3.55
N ARG A 84 10.60 1.03 -4.07
CA ARG A 84 11.81 1.11 -3.27
C ARG A 84 11.71 2.41 -2.49
N PHE A 85 11.68 2.34 -1.16
CA PHE A 85 11.85 3.53 -0.34
C PHE A 85 13.33 3.64 -0.02
N ALA A 86 13.91 4.82 -0.22
CA ALA A 86 15.20 5.11 0.39
C ALA A 86 14.97 5.19 1.89
N ARG A 87 15.51 4.24 2.65
CA ARG A 87 15.64 4.40 4.09
C ARG A 87 16.82 5.34 4.29
N PHE A 88 16.54 6.58 4.66
CA PHE A 88 17.57 7.39 5.29
C PHE A 88 17.71 6.84 6.70
N SER A 89 18.83 6.18 6.98
CA SER A 89 19.22 5.83 8.34
C SER A 89 19.16 7.08 9.22
N GLN A 90 18.97 6.88 10.53
CA GLN A 90 18.81 7.99 11.47
C GLN A 90 19.95 9.01 11.32
N PRO A 91 19.75 10.30 11.68
CA PRO A 91 20.77 11.35 11.48
C PRO A 91 22.15 11.00 12.07
N GLN A 92 22.16 10.13 13.08
CA GLN A 92 23.34 9.63 13.79
C GLN A 92 24.14 8.54 13.05
N ASP A 93 23.62 8.00 11.94
CA ASP A 93 24.31 7.02 11.07
C ASP A 93 24.87 7.64 9.78
N ILE A 94 24.73 8.96 9.59
CA ILE A 94 25.14 9.66 8.36
C ILE A 94 26.63 10.03 8.44
N GLY A 95 27.49 9.06 8.12
CA GLY A 95 28.89 9.32 7.77
C GLY A 95 29.06 9.61 6.27
N PRO A 96 30.12 10.31 5.85
CA PRO A 96 30.44 10.48 4.43
C PRO A 96 30.65 9.09 3.79
N GLY A 97 29.80 8.72 2.83
CA GLY A 97 29.83 7.41 2.16
C GLY A 97 28.65 6.48 2.46
N THR A 98 27.71 6.89 3.33
CA THR A 98 26.52 6.09 3.65
C THR A 98 25.58 6.00 2.44
N GLN A 99 25.54 4.83 1.80
CA GLN A 99 24.59 4.52 0.73
C GLN A 99 23.19 4.38 1.32
N PRO A 100 22.14 4.97 0.72
CA PRO A 100 20.77 4.74 1.15
C PRO A 100 20.43 3.25 1.05
N ASP A 101 19.94 2.64 2.12
CA ASP A 101 19.42 1.28 2.06
C ASP A 101 18.06 1.32 1.34
N PHE A 102 18.00 0.69 0.17
CA PHE A 102 16.80 0.66 -0.66
C PHE A 102 16.04 -0.65 -0.45
N GLY A 103 15.26 -0.72 0.64
CA GLY A 103 14.33 -1.84 0.85
C GLY A 103 13.08 -1.72 -0.01
N PRO A 104 12.53 -2.83 -0.54
CA PRO A 104 11.16 -2.83 -1.06
C PRO A 104 10.24 -2.53 0.13
N SER A 105 9.52 -1.41 0.05
CA SER A 105 8.52 -1.05 1.05
C SER A 105 7.21 -0.95 0.29
N LEU A 106 6.34 -1.93 0.53
CA LEU A 106 5.01 -1.96 -0.06
C LEU A 106 4.19 -0.88 0.67
N LEU A 107 3.60 0.05 -0.09
CA LEU A 107 2.67 1.02 0.51
C LEU A 107 1.41 0.34 1.07
N LEU A 108 1.09 -0.85 0.56
CA LEU A 108 -0.05 -1.66 0.98
C LEU A 108 0.44 -2.95 1.63
N VAL A 109 -0.12 -3.27 2.79
CA VAL A 109 0.20 -4.45 3.61
C VAL A 109 -1.10 -5.06 4.17
N ASP A 110 -0.98 -6.18 4.88
CA ASP A 110 -2.09 -6.84 5.59
C ASP A 110 -3.34 -7.04 4.73
N PHE A 111 -3.15 -7.72 3.60
CA PHE A 111 -4.24 -7.99 2.66
C PHE A 111 -5.23 -8.99 3.25
N CYS A 112 -6.53 -8.74 3.07
CA CYS A 112 -7.57 -9.63 3.54
C CYS A 112 -8.76 -9.67 2.58
N VAL A 113 -9.33 -10.85 2.41
CA VAL A 113 -10.49 -11.08 1.56
C VAL A 113 -11.46 -11.99 2.28
N PRO A 114 -12.68 -11.54 2.63
CA PRO A 114 -13.70 -12.43 3.14
C PRO A 114 -14.13 -13.39 2.03
N ARG A 115 -14.00 -14.68 2.27
CA ARG A 115 -14.57 -15.71 1.40
C ARG A 115 -16.00 -15.92 1.84
N LEU A 116 -16.94 -15.41 1.05
CA LEU A 116 -18.35 -15.73 1.22
C LEU A 116 -18.56 -17.19 0.79
N SER A 117 -18.57 -18.09 1.76
CA SER A 117 -19.07 -19.45 1.54
C SER A 117 -20.58 -19.38 1.47
N MET A 118 -21.13 -19.62 0.29
CA MET A 118 -22.54 -20.03 0.16
C MET A 118 -22.55 -21.54 0.43
N GLU A 119 -22.85 -21.94 1.66
CA GLU A 119 -23.38 -23.28 1.90
C GLU A 119 -24.82 -23.34 1.37
#